data_AF-A0A3C0W0W3-F1
#
_entry.id   AF-A0A3C0W0W3-F1
#
_cell.length_a   1.000
_cell.length_b   1.000
_cell.length_c   1.000
_cell.angle_alpha   90.00
_cell.angle_beta   90.00
_cell.angle_gamma   90.00
#
_symmetry.space_group_name_H-M   'P 1'
#
loop_
_entity.id
_entity.type
_entity.pdbx_description
1 polymer ?
#
loop_
_entity_poly.entity_id
_entity_poly.type
_entity_poly.pdbx_seq_one_letter_code
_entity_poly.pdbx_strand_id
1 'polypeptide(L)'
;GLIIHEGQLTFENEGLVCCEDLGVWWGRENDGLPLPLGGNVIHKRIEAGERKVVSDVLERSIRFSLDNRAEAVEHSLQYARDMGIDLADKFVGMYVNDWTLDYGDAGRESIRRFLRRGHEMGVVPSLPDLEFVE
;
A
#
# COMPACT_ATOMS: atom_id res chain seq x y z
N GLY A 1 -2.55 -3.12 -21.45
CA GLY A 1 -3.33 -3.56 -20.27
C GLY A 1 -2.77 -2.90 -19.03
N LEU A 2 -3.41 -3.09 -17.87
CA LEU A 2 -2.85 -2.72 -16.57
C LEU A 2 -2.34 -3.99 -15.89
N ILE A 3 -1.09 -3.99 -15.46
CA ILE A 3 -0.47 -5.10 -14.74
C ILE A 3 -0.35 -4.70 -13.27
N ILE A 4 -0.80 -5.58 -12.36
CA ILE A 4 -0.80 -5.40 -10.91
C ILE A 4 -0.32 -6.69 -10.23
N HIS A 5 -0.13 -6.63 -8.91
CA HIS A 5 0.35 -7.76 -8.10
C HIS A 5 1.66 -8.33 -8.65
N GLU A 6 1.87 -9.64 -8.57
CA GLU A 6 3.08 -10.33 -9.00
C GLU A 6 3.40 -10.13 -10.48
N GLY A 7 2.39 -9.84 -11.31
CA GLY A 7 2.55 -9.57 -12.72
C GLY A 7 3.56 -8.44 -12.99
N GLN A 8 3.72 -7.48 -12.07
CA GLN A 8 4.68 -6.39 -12.23
C GLN A 8 6.14 -6.86 -12.25
N LEU A 9 6.41 -8.07 -11.75
CA LEU A 9 7.74 -8.68 -11.71
C LEU A 9 7.93 -9.73 -12.82
N THR A 10 6.85 -10.17 -13.46
CA THR A 10 6.85 -11.31 -14.39
C THR A 10 6.35 -11.00 -15.80
N PHE A 11 5.81 -9.80 -16.07
CA PHE A 11 5.24 -9.46 -17.38
C PHE A 11 6.25 -9.64 -18.54
N GLU A 12 7.54 -9.46 -18.29
CA GLU A 12 8.59 -9.66 -19.30
C GLU A 12 8.67 -11.13 -19.77
N ASN A 13 8.31 -12.10 -18.91
CA ASN A 13 8.26 -13.52 -19.27
C ASN A 13 7.19 -13.82 -20.33
N GLU A 14 6.18 -12.96 -20.44
CA GLU A 14 5.14 -13.03 -21.47
C GLU A 14 5.52 -12.22 -22.74
N GLY A 15 6.74 -11.70 -22.82
CA GLY A 15 7.20 -10.86 -23.94
C GLY A 15 6.59 -9.46 -23.95
N LEU A 16 6.03 -9.02 -22.82
CA LEU A 16 5.48 -7.68 -22.66
C LEU A 16 6.56 -6.67 -22.30
N VAL A 17 6.32 -5.42 -22.64
CA VAL A 17 7.17 -4.27 -22.26
C VAL A 17 6.38 -3.30 -21.40
N CYS A 18 7.04 -2.71 -20.39
CA CYS A 18 6.41 -1.68 -19.56
C CYS A 18 6.35 -0.36 -20.34
N CYS A 19 5.13 0.11 -20.64
CA CYS A 19 4.93 1.40 -21.33
C CYS A 19 5.13 2.59 -20.38
N GLU A 20 4.66 2.46 -19.14
CA GLU A 20 4.72 3.50 -18.10
C GLU A 20 4.58 2.83 -16.73
N ASP A 21 5.43 3.24 -15.77
CA ASP A 21 5.30 2.84 -14.37
C ASP A 21 4.48 3.91 -13.65
N LEU A 22 3.28 3.55 -13.18
CA LEU A 22 2.36 4.51 -12.55
C LEU A 22 2.86 5.03 -11.20
N GLY A 23 3.69 4.27 -10.48
CA GLY A 23 4.32 4.73 -9.24
C GLY A 23 5.37 5.79 -9.53
N VAL A 24 6.22 5.55 -10.53
CA VAL A 24 7.23 6.54 -10.97
C VAL A 24 6.55 7.76 -11.58
N TRP A 25 5.56 7.56 -12.46
CA TRP A 25 4.77 8.65 -13.03
C TRP A 25 4.13 9.51 -11.94
N TRP A 26 3.48 8.89 -10.95
CA TRP A 26 2.87 9.63 -9.86
C TRP A 26 3.89 10.48 -9.10
N GLY A 27 5.06 9.92 -8.78
CA GLY A 27 6.14 10.66 -8.13
C GLY A 27 6.61 11.85 -8.97
N ARG A 28 6.79 11.68 -10.28
CA ARG A 28 7.17 12.79 -11.18
C ARG A 28 6.13 13.91 -11.21
N GLU A 29 4.84 13.56 -11.15
CA GLU A 29 3.72 14.52 -11.20
C GLU A 29 3.37 15.14 -9.83
N ASN A 30 3.86 14.57 -8.72
CA ASN A 30 3.46 14.96 -7.36
C ASN A 30 4.66 15.18 -6.43
N ASP A 31 5.69 15.89 -6.89
CA ASP A 31 6.84 16.31 -6.06
C ASP A 31 7.58 15.15 -5.37
N GLY A 32 7.63 13.98 -6.01
CA GLY A 32 8.25 12.77 -5.47
C GLY A 32 7.41 12.05 -4.42
N LEU A 33 6.16 12.45 -4.18
CA LEU A 33 5.27 11.76 -3.25
C LEU A 33 4.96 10.33 -3.72
N PRO A 34 4.82 9.36 -2.81
CA PRO A 34 4.56 7.96 -3.16
C PRO A 34 3.12 7.77 -3.64
N LEU A 35 2.88 6.91 -4.63
CA LEU A 35 1.52 6.59 -5.08
C LEU A 35 0.75 5.83 -3.99
N PRO A 36 -0.42 6.31 -3.52
CA PRO A 36 -1.25 5.56 -2.59
C PRO A 36 -1.89 4.37 -3.31
N LEU A 37 -1.56 3.15 -2.88
CA LEU A 37 -2.07 1.92 -3.49
C LEU A 37 -3.14 1.22 -2.65
N GLY A 38 -2.98 1.27 -1.33
CA GLY A 38 -3.90 0.64 -0.38
C GLY A 38 -3.84 1.32 0.99
N GLY A 39 -4.87 1.12 1.78
CA GLY A 39 -4.94 1.65 3.15
C GLY A 39 -5.88 0.82 4.01
N ASN A 40 -5.56 0.70 5.30
CA ASN A 40 -6.44 0.11 6.29
C ASN A 40 -7.44 1.16 6.77
N VAL A 41 -8.74 0.83 6.73
CA VAL A 41 -9.80 1.73 7.15
C VAL A 41 -10.62 1.10 8.27
N ILE A 42 -10.99 1.92 9.25
CA ILE A 42 -11.86 1.51 10.37
C ILE A 42 -13.08 2.43 10.42
N HIS A 43 -14.26 1.82 10.62
CA HIS A 43 -15.51 2.56 10.56
C HIS A 43 -15.63 3.54 11.73
N LYS A 44 -16.02 4.80 11.46
CA LYS A 44 -16.21 5.87 12.47
C LYS A 44 -17.28 5.60 13.54
N ARG A 45 -17.99 4.47 13.46
CA ARG A 45 -18.99 4.05 14.46
C ARG A 45 -18.34 3.37 15.66
N ILE A 46 -17.08 2.96 15.50
CA ILE A 46 -16.25 2.37 16.53
C ILE A 46 -15.69 3.52 17.34
N GLU A 47 -15.75 3.42 18.66
CA GLU A 47 -15.32 4.48 19.56
C GLU A 47 -13.85 4.82 19.33
N ALA A 48 -13.46 6.09 19.51
CA ALA A 48 -12.11 6.56 19.20
C ALA A 48 -11.02 5.74 19.94
N GLY A 49 -11.27 5.40 21.21
CA GLY A 49 -10.36 4.56 21.99
C GLY A 49 -10.20 3.15 21.42
N GLU A 50 -11.29 2.54 20.94
CA GLU A 50 -11.25 1.22 20.30
C GLU A 50 -10.56 1.27 18.94
N ARG A 51 -10.77 2.35 18.17
CA ARG A 51 -10.06 2.56 16.89
C ARG A 51 -8.54 2.60 17.11
N LYS A 52 -8.09 3.32 18.14
CA LYS A 52 -6.68 3.38 18.52
C LYS A 52 -6.12 2.02 18.93
N VAL A 53 -6.84 1.26 19.76
CA VAL A 53 -6.44 -0.10 20.14
C VAL A 53 -6.23 -0.99 18.91
N VAL A 54 -7.15 -0.95 17.93
CA VAL A 54 -7.00 -1.72 16.69
C VAL A 54 -5.78 -1.26 15.88
N SER A 55 -5.57 0.05 15.75
CA SER A 55 -4.40 0.61 15.06
C SER A 55 -3.08 0.14 15.70
N ASP A 56 -2.99 0.19 17.04
CA ASP A 56 -1.79 -0.23 17.77
C ASP A 56 -1.53 -1.74 17.65
N VAL A 57 -2.58 -2.56 17.61
CA VAL A 57 -2.46 -4.00 17.38
C VAL A 57 -1.92 -4.28 15.98
N LEU A 58 -2.44 -3.59 14.96
CA LEU A 58 -1.98 -3.73 13.58
C LEU A 58 -0.52 -3.29 13.42
N GLU A 59 -0.15 -2.13 14.00
CA GLU A 59 1.23 -1.63 13.97
C GLU A 59 2.20 -2.63 14.62
N ARG A 60 1.84 -3.17 15.80
CA ARG A 60 2.66 -4.21 16.46
C ARG A 60 2.76 -5.48 15.62
N SER A 61 1.68 -5.88 14.95
CA SER A 61 1.71 -7.06 14.07
C SER A 61 2.63 -6.85 12.87
N ILE A 62 2.57 -5.68 12.22
CA ILE A 62 3.45 -5.36 11.09
C ILE A 62 4.90 -5.31 11.54
N ARG A 63 5.18 -4.64 12.67
CA ARG A 63 6.53 -4.58 13.25
C ARG A 63 7.07 -5.97 13.55
N PHE A 64 6.26 -6.84 14.17
CA PHE A 64 6.65 -8.22 14.43
C PHE A 64 7.00 -8.97 13.13
N SER A 65 6.20 -8.81 12.07
CA SER A 65 6.49 -9.44 10.78
C SER A 65 7.77 -8.90 10.11
N LEU A 66 8.07 -7.61 10.28
CA LEU A 66 9.31 -7.01 9.78
C LEU A 66 10.54 -7.55 10.55
N ASP A 67 10.44 -7.63 11.88
CA ASP A 67 11.50 -8.14 12.75
C ASP A 67 11.74 -9.66 12.55
N ASN A 68 10.72 -10.39 12.09
CA ASN A 68 10.75 -11.85 11.89
C ASN A 68 10.47 -12.21 10.42
N ARG A 69 11.11 -11.50 9.49
CA ARG A 69 10.79 -11.53 8.05
C ARG A 69 10.74 -12.93 7.44
N ALA A 70 11.70 -13.80 7.74
CA ALA A 70 11.76 -15.15 7.15
C ALA A 70 10.52 -15.99 7.54
N GLU A 71 10.17 -16.01 8.83
CA GLU A 71 9.00 -16.73 9.33
C GLU A 71 7.69 -16.11 8.82
N ALA A 72 7.64 -14.77 8.73
CA ALA A 72 6.47 -14.07 8.19
C ALA A 72 6.26 -14.37 6.69
N VAL A 73 7.34 -14.44 5.90
CA VAL A 73 7.28 -14.83 4.48
C VAL A 73 6.84 -16.28 4.36
N GLU A 74 7.45 -17.21 5.12
CA GLU A 74 7.06 -18.62 5.12
C GLU A 74 5.57 -18.81 5.45
N HIS A 75 5.08 -18.12 6.48
CA HIS A 75 3.65 -18.10 6.81
C HIS A 75 2.80 -17.54 5.66
N SER A 76 3.29 -16.53 4.93
CA SER A 76 2.54 -15.88 3.85
C SER A 76 2.48 -16.72 2.56
N LEU A 77 3.45 -17.62 2.32
CA LEU A 77 3.53 -18.43 1.09
C LEU A 77 2.29 -19.28 0.84
N GLN A 78 1.59 -19.72 1.89
CA GLN A 78 0.34 -20.46 1.73
C GLN A 78 -0.78 -19.66 1.04
N TYR A 79 -0.66 -18.32 1.02
CA TYR A 79 -1.58 -17.40 0.36
C TYR A 79 -1.03 -16.88 -0.97
N ALA A 80 0.25 -17.13 -1.28
CA ALA A 80 0.88 -16.71 -2.51
C ALA A 80 0.50 -17.69 -3.63
N ARG A 81 -0.16 -17.19 -4.69
CA ARG A 81 -0.57 -17.99 -5.85
C ARG A 81 0.66 -18.38 -6.66
N ASP A 82 1.10 -19.64 -6.52
CA ASP A 82 2.22 -20.25 -7.27
C ASP A 82 3.52 -19.43 -7.32
N MET A 83 3.74 -18.60 -6.29
CA MET A 83 4.90 -17.72 -6.21
C MET A 83 6.07 -18.45 -5.55
N GLY A 84 7.19 -18.60 -6.26
CA GLY A 84 8.43 -19.08 -5.66
C GLY A 84 8.87 -18.18 -4.49
N ILE A 85 9.57 -18.74 -3.51
CA ILE A 85 9.92 -18.05 -2.26
C ILE A 85 10.67 -16.72 -2.47
N ASP A 86 11.58 -16.68 -3.45
CA ASP A 86 12.36 -15.47 -3.76
C ASP A 86 11.48 -14.36 -4.35
N LEU A 87 10.51 -14.74 -5.18
CA LEU A 87 9.56 -13.80 -5.78
C LEU A 87 8.58 -13.28 -4.73
N ALA A 88 8.14 -14.15 -3.82
CA ALA A 88 7.30 -13.77 -2.69
C ALA A 88 8.02 -12.82 -1.73
N ASP A 89 9.27 -13.10 -1.36
CA ASP A 89 10.05 -12.20 -0.51
C ASP A 89 10.25 -10.83 -1.18
N LYS A 90 10.62 -10.81 -2.46
CA LYS A 90 10.74 -9.57 -3.22
C LYS A 90 9.42 -8.80 -3.25
N PHE A 91 8.31 -9.47 -3.57
CA PHE A 91 6.99 -8.86 -3.63
C PHE A 91 6.54 -8.30 -2.27
N VAL A 92 6.71 -9.05 -1.19
CA VAL A 92 6.41 -8.60 0.17
C VAL A 92 7.26 -7.38 0.53
N GLY A 93 8.55 -7.37 0.20
CA GLY A 93 9.44 -6.24 0.47
C GLY A 93 9.05 -4.94 -0.26
N MET A 94 8.37 -5.03 -1.39
CA MET A 94 7.90 -3.84 -2.13
C MET A 94 6.77 -3.11 -1.40
N TYR A 95 5.95 -3.83 -0.62
CA TYR A 95 4.71 -3.30 -0.05
C TYR A 95 4.66 -3.30 1.48
N VAL A 96 5.50 -4.08 2.13
CA VAL A 96 5.64 -4.13 3.59
C VAL A 96 6.99 -3.52 3.97
N ASN A 97 6.96 -2.24 4.31
CA ASN A 97 8.12 -1.43 4.67
C ASN A 97 7.73 -0.34 5.68
N ASP A 98 8.63 0.61 5.95
CA ASP A 98 8.39 1.66 6.95
C ASP A 98 7.15 2.53 6.63
N TRP A 99 6.79 2.69 5.36
CA TRP A 99 5.55 3.39 4.98
C TRP A 99 4.29 2.62 5.40
N THR A 100 4.38 1.30 5.59
CA THR A 100 3.30 0.48 6.12
C THR A 100 3.10 0.70 7.62
N LEU A 101 4.15 1.06 8.36
CA LEU A 101 4.08 1.39 9.79
C LEU A 101 3.48 2.79 10.00
N ASP A 102 3.99 3.77 9.26
CA ASP A 102 3.42 5.11 9.23
C ASP A 102 3.78 5.79 7.89
N TYR A 103 2.75 6.18 7.14
CA TYR A 103 2.94 6.90 5.88
C TYR A 103 3.51 8.32 6.11
N GLY A 104 3.51 8.81 7.36
CA GLY A 104 3.99 10.13 7.73
C GLY A 104 3.28 11.27 7.00
N ASP A 105 3.79 12.48 7.13
CA ASP A 105 3.18 13.66 6.48
C ASP A 105 3.17 13.55 4.95
N ALA A 106 4.21 12.97 4.36
CA ALA A 106 4.32 12.77 2.92
C ALA A 106 3.24 11.81 2.39
N GLY A 107 3.02 10.68 3.05
CA GLY A 107 1.97 9.74 2.65
C GLY A 107 0.56 10.31 2.88
N ARG A 108 0.34 10.99 4.01
CA ARG A 108 -0.92 11.71 4.29
C ARG A 108 -1.22 12.75 3.21
N GLU A 109 -0.20 13.51 2.79
CA GLU A 109 -0.33 14.50 1.71
C GLU A 109 -0.60 13.84 0.36
N SER A 110 0.08 12.75 0.03
CA SER A 110 -0.15 12.01 -1.21
C SER A 110 -1.60 11.53 -1.33
N ILE A 111 -2.17 11.00 -0.23
CA ILE A 111 -3.59 10.59 -0.17
C ILE A 111 -4.53 11.79 -0.42
N ARG A 112 -4.25 12.94 0.20
CA ARG A 112 -5.04 14.17 -0.02
C ARG A 112 -5.03 14.58 -1.48
N ARG A 113 -3.85 14.59 -2.13
CA ARG A 113 -3.70 14.95 -3.55
C ARG A 113 -4.40 13.94 -4.46
N PHE A 114 -4.26 12.65 -4.17
CA PHE A 114 -4.91 11.58 -4.91
C PHE A 114 -6.44 11.72 -4.92
N LEU A 115 -7.04 11.91 -3.75
CA LEU A 115 -8.49 12.09 -3.63
C LEU A 115 -8.97 13.41 -4.23
N ARG A 116 -8.21 14.50 -4.05
CA ARG A 116 -8.50 15.82 -4.66
C ARG A 116 -8.56 15.72 -6.18
N ARG A 117 -7.53 15.14 -6.80
CA ARG A 117 -7.48 14.95 -8.26
C ARG A 117 -8.63 14.07 -8.74
N GLY A 118 -8.94 12.98 -8.01
CA GLY A 118 -10.09 12.12 -8.31
C GLY A 118 -11.43 12.86 -8.25
N HIS A 119 -11.58 13.82 -7.32
CA HIS A 119 -12.78 14.64 -7.19
C HIS A 119 -12.89 15.67 -8.31
N GLU A 120 -11.80 16.36 -8.65
CA GLU A 120 -11.74 17.31 -9.78
C GLU A 120 -12.07 16.63 -11.12
N MET A 121 -11.73 15.35 -11.26
CA MET A 121 -12.06 14.53 -12.42
C MET A 121 -13.48 13.93 -12.37
N GLY A 122 -14.24 14.15 -11.29
CA GLY A 122 -15.60 13.62 -11.13
C GLY A 122 -15.68 12.11 -10.82
N VAL A 123 -14.55 11.45 -10.54
CA VAL A 123 -14.51 10.02 -10.18
C VAL A 123 -14.81 9.81 -8.70
N VAL A 124 -14.39 10.76 -7.85
CA VAL A 124 -14.71 10.79 -6.43
C VAL A 124 -15.87 11.78 -6.21
N PRO A 125 -17.07 11.35 -5.80
CA PRO A 125 -18.24 12.23 -5.74
C PRO A 125 -18.10 13.41 -4.77
N SER A 126 -17.39 13.21 -3.67
CA SER A 126 -17.17 14.22 -2.63
C SER A 126 -15.84 14.00 -1.96
N LEU A 127 -15.14 15.09 -1.61
CA LEU A 127 -13.92 14.98 -0.82
C LEU A 127 -14.25 14.59 0.62
N PRO A 128 -13.76 13.44 1.11
CA PRO A 128 -13.96 13.07 2.50
C PRO A 128 -13.06 13.91 3.41
N ASP A 129 -13.54 14.19 4.61
CA ASP A 129 -12.68 14.65 5.69
C ASP A 129 -11.85 13.47 6.21
N LEU A 130 -10.54 13.53 5.98
CA LEU A 130 -9.59 12.47 6.30
C LEU A 130 -9.21 12.54 7.77
N GLU A 131 -9.70 11.57 8.54
CA GLU A 131 -9.26 11.32 9.91
C GLU A 131 -8.19 10.22 9.92
N PHE A 132 -7.05 10.51 10.52
CA PHE A 132 -6.02 9.52 10.81
C PHE A 132 -6.14 9.11 12.27
N VAL A 133 -6.04 7.81 12.55
CA VAL A 133 -6.06 7.31 13.93
C VAL A 133 -4.69 7.57 14.53
N GLU A 134 -4.64 8.30 15.64
CA GLU A 134 -3.41 8.67 16.37
C GLU A 134 -3.31 7.99 17.72
#